data_AF-A0A934RDN2-F1
#
_entry.id   AF-A0A934RDN2-F1
#
_cell.length_a   1.000
_cell.length_b   1.000
_cell.length_c   1.000
_cell.angle_alpha   90.00
_cell.angle_beta   90.00
_cell.angle_gamma   90.00
#
_symmetry.space_group_name_H-M   'P 1'
#
loop_
_entity.id
_entity.type
_entity.pdbx_description
1 polymer ?
#
loop_
_entity_poly.entity_id
_entity_poly.type
_entity_poly.pdbx_seq_one_letter_code
_entity_poly.pdbx_strand_id
1 'polypeptide(L)'
;MRKALSGLAVVVSGSLAMADVTFVFDYSGSVEFNDPTLGAARRAALEDAAGKLGRVFDHTQTVNIEVTSVNDVNQGFLASAYTEYASPALTFFGYWEGVVMDRILTGVDANGGLADGGVEVNFGYTWDLDDDVSPGAYDFKSTIIHELLHAVGFLSGVMFSGEDYWGDALGDPSVWDVFDDYLCNSAGTPLIDDVTFELDVPLWNSVRTGGASPGSGLFFNGPMAMAANGGQPVGLYSPGSWEEGSSGSHLDDDNPSLEGSLMLSGLAPGKYRRSLTDIERGILMDIGYSLNPLLDPAIEVTAVNPGTSVTLQLSGPEDRWYVIEVSEDLDDWDDLDTVELLGGSVSVPVPITVSDTKLFFRMRETSGPPAPAFLRMGPVQRVKR
;
A
#
# COMPACT_ATOMS: atom_id res chain seq x y z
N MET A 1 -49.82 -1.02 33.09
CA MET A 1 -48.71 -0.07 33.28
C MET A 1 -47.39 -0.84 33.16
N ARG A 2 -46.80 -0.91 31.96
CA ARG A 2 -45.43 -1.43 31.77
C ARG A 2 -44.55 -0.22 31.52
N LYS A 3 -43.58 0.02 32.42
CA LYS A 3 -42.62 1.12 32.35
C LYS A 3 -41.68 0.88 31.18
N ALA A 4 -41.59 1.84 30.27
CA ALA A 4 -40.53 1.92 29.27
C ALA A 4 -39.22 2.29 29.99
N LEU A 5 -38.20 1.45 29.87
CA LEU A 5 -36.82 1.84 30.12
C LEU A 5 -36.30 2.46 28.82
N SER A 6 -36.11 3.78 28.82
CA SER A 6 -35.32 4.47 27.81
C SER A 6 -33.87 4.35 28.23
N GLY A 7 -33.13 3.45 27.59
CA GLY A 7 -31.67 3.40 27.69
C GLY A 7 -31.10 4.47 26.77
N LEU A 8 -30.56 5.54 27.38
CA LEU A 8 -29.80 6.55 26.68
C LEU A 8 -28.44 5.92 26.33
N ALA A 9 -28.24 5.52 25.08
CA ALA A 9 -26.92 5.19 24.57
C ALA A 9 -26.11 6.49 24.46
N VAL A 10 -25.22 6.72 25.42
CA VAL A 10 -24.21 7.77 25.33
C VAL A 10 -23.10 7.18 24.45
N VAL A 11 -23.08 7.56 23.17
CA VAL A 11 -21.92 7.35 22.32
C VAL A 11 -20.88 8.36 22.79
N VAL A 12 -19.86 7.88 23.50
CA VAL A 12 -18.66 8.66 23.77
C VAL A 12 -17.83 8.61 22.49
N SER A 13 -17.99 9.60 21.63
CA SER A 13 -17.04 9.87 20.54
C SER A 13 -15.79 10.52 21.13
N GLY A 14 -15.00 9.71 21.85
CA GLY A 14 -13.61 10.04 22.10
C GLY A 14 -12.83 9.69 20.84
N SER A 15 -12.33 10.69 20.11
CA SER A 15 -11.23 10.44 19.17
C SER A 15 -10.07 9.94 20.02
N LEU A 16 -9.79 8.63 19.99
CA LEU A 16 -8.48 8.15 20.39
C LEU A 16 -7.50 8.89 19.48
N ALA A 17 -6.55 9.62 20.07
CA ALA A 17 -5.42 10.10 19.30
C ALA A 17 -4.75 8.84 18.75
N MET A 18 -4.90 8.59 17.45
CA MET A 18 -4.24 7.46 16.82
C MET A 18 -2.73 7.73 16.91
N ALA A 19 -1.97 6.69 17.25
CA ALA A 19 -0.54 6.74 17.04
C ALA A 19 -0.29 7.05 15.56
N ASP A 20 0.61 7.99 15.29
CA ASP A 20 0.89 8.46 13.94
C ASP A 20 2.39 8.70 13.80
N VAL A 21 2.98 8.10 12.77
CA VAL A 21 4.35 8.42 12.35
C VAL A 21 4.29 9.70 11.54
N THR A 22 4.91 10.76 12.04
CA THR A 22 4.96 12.05 11.37
C THR A 22 6.21 12.15 10.50
N PHE A 23 6.04 12.22 9.18
CA PHE A 23 7.11 12.57 8.27
C PHE A 23 7.28 14.09 8.21
N VAL A 24 8.48 14.57 8.50
CA VAL A 24 8.86 15.99 8.41
C VAL A 24 9.82 16.15 7.25
N PHE A 25 9.50 17.06 6.33
CA PHE A 25 10.23 17.21 5.07
C PHE A 25 11.13 18.44 5.07
N ASP A 26 12.40 18.26 4.72
CA ASP A 26 13.32 19.35 4.39
C ASP A 26 13.32 19.59 2.87
N TYR A 27 12.66 20.65 2.44
CA TYR A 27 12.58 21.05 1.04
C TYR A 27 13.76 21.91 0.57
N SER A 28 14.75 22.20 1.43
CA SER A 28 15.81 23.16 1.11
C SER A 28 16.64 22.79 -0.12
N GLY A 29 16.76 21.49 -0.42
CA GLY A 29 17.46 20.94 -1.59
C GLY A 29 16.67 20.93 -2.90
N SER A 30 15.36 21.21 -2.88
CA SER A 30 14.51 21.09 -4.07
C SER A 30 14.24 22.42 -4.76
N VAL A 31 14.43 22.47 -6.09
CA VAL A 31 13.99 23.61 -6.92
C VAL A 31 12.48 23.58 -7.13
N GLU A 32 11.91 22.42 -7.47
CA GLU A 32 10.52 22.31 -7.89
C GLU A 32 9.54 22.43 -6.71
N PHE A 33 9.87 21.89 -5.54
CA PHE A 33 9.06 22.08 -4.33
C PHE A 33 9.16 23.50 -3.77
N ASN A 34 10.19 24.28 -4.15
CA ASN A 34 10.34 25.68 -3.78
C ASN A 34 9.87 26.66 -4.87
N ASP A 35 9.25 26.17 -5.95
CA ASP A 35 8.66 27.04 -6.97
C ASP A 35 7.64 28.00 -6.33
N PRO A 36 7.68 29.32 -6.63
CA PRO A 36 6.85 30.32 -5.96
C PRO A 36 5.35 30.19 -6.29
N THR A 37 4.99 29.46 -7.34
CA THR A 37 3.60 29.27 -7.80
C THR A 37 3.11 27.86 -7.52
N LEU A 38 3.91 26.84 -7.87
CA LEU A 38 3.53 25.43 -7.81
C LEU A 38 3.99 24.74 -6.53
N GLY A 39 5.03 25.27 -5.87
CA GLY A 39 5.68 24.61 -4.74
C GLY A 39 4.73 24.36 -3.57
N ALA A 40 3.82 25.29 -3.28
CA ALA A 40 2.85 25.11 -2.19
C ALA A 40 1.91 23.91 -2.41
N ALA A 41 1.40 23.72 -3.63
CA ALA A 41 0.54 22.59 -3.96
C ALA A 41 1.30 21.27 -3.94
N ARG A 42 2.55 21.26 -4.45
CA ARG A 42 3.44 20.09 -4.45
C ARG A 42 3.75 19.62 -3.03
N ARG A 43 4.12 20.55 -2.13
CA ARG A 43 4.37 20.23 -0.71
C ARG A 43 3.12 19.69 -0.03
N ALA A 44 1.96 20.34 -0.23
CA ALA A 44 0.71 19.88 0.34
C ALA A 44 0.32 18.46 -0.12
N ALA A 45 0.51 18.13 -1.41
CA ALA A 45 0.25 16.79 -1.92
C ALA A 45 1.20 15.73 -1.33
N LEU A 46 2.49 16.07 -1.20
CA LEU A 46 3.49 15.18 -0.59
C LEU A 46 3.19 14.95 0.90
N GLU A 47 2.90 16.01 1.64
CA GLU A 47 2.54 15.94 3.08
C GLU A 47 1.22 15.17 3.30
N ASP A 48 0.24 15.30 2.42
CA ASP A 48 -1.02 14.54 2.49
C ASP A 48 -0.80 13.04 2.26
N ALA A 49 -0.01 12.69 1.23
CA ALA A 49 0.40 11.32 0.96
C ALA A 49 1.17 10.70 2.14
N ALA A 50 2.14 11.43 2.68
CA ALA A 50 2.94 10.99 3.82
C ALA A 50 2.10 10.85 5.10
N GLY A 51 1.16 11.77 5.35
CA GLY A 51 0.23 11.66 6.48
C GLY A 51 -0.72 10.47 6.36
N LYS A 52 -1.08 10.07 5.13
CA LYS A 52 -1.85 8.84 4.91
C LYS A 52 -1.06 7.59 5.24
N LEU A 53 0.21 7.52 4.82
CA LEU A 53 1.11 6.42 5.20
C LEU A 53 1.41 6.42 6.71
N GLY A 54 1.66 7.59 7.32
CA GLY A 54 1.96 7.73 8.75
C GLY A 54 0.90 7.08 9.65
N ARG A 55 -0.38 7.27 9.31
CA ARG A 55 -1.54 6.70 10.02
C ARG A 55 -1.63 5.17 9.94
N VAL A 56 -0.87 4.52 9.07
CA VAL A 56 -0.82 3.05 8.97
C VAL A 56 -0.13 2.45 10.18
N PHE A 57 0.86 3.14 10.75
CA PHE A 57 1.71 2.65 11.82
C PHE A 57 1.08 2.89 13.20
N ASP A 58 1.02 1.85 14.03
CA ASP A 58 0.72 1.99 15.47
C ASP A 58 2.00 2.37 16.24
N HIS A 59 2.60 3.48 15.80
CA HIS A 59 3.83 4.04 16.33
C HIS A 59 3.70 5.55 16.43
N THR A 60 4.37 6.17 17.40
CA THR A 60 4.36 7.63 17.57
C THR A 60 5.78 8.15 17.50
N GLN A 61 6.25 8.45 16.30
CA GLN A 61 7.59 8.96 16.05
C GLN A 61 7.60 10.03 14.97
N THR A 62 8.69 10.79 14.92
CA THR A 62 8.93 11.76 13.85
C THR A 62 10.15 11.30 13.06
N VAL A 63 10.01 11.24 11.74
CA VAL A 63 11.09 10.92 10.79
C VAL A 63 11.39 12.14 9.93
N ASN A 64 12.66 12.46 9.74
CA ASN A 64 13.12 13.59 8.93
C ASN A 64 13.49 13.09 7.53
N ILE A 65 12.86 13.62 6.49
CA ILE A 65 13.08 13.23 5.11
C ILE A 65 13.62 14.42 4.32
N GLU A 66 14.79 14.28 3.71
CA GLU A 66 15.28 15.25 2.73
C GLU A 66 14.46 15.16 1.45
N VAL A 67 14.09 16.31 0.87
CA VAL A 67 13.36 16.35 -0.40
C VAL A 67 14.19 17.05 -1.47
N THR A 68 14.50 16.29 -2.52
CA THR A 68 15.13 16.81 -3.74
C THR A 68 14.15 16.73 -4.92
N SER A 69 14.54 17.32 -6.04
CA SER A 69 13.73 17.27 -7.25
C SER A 69 14.57 17.42 -8.49
N VAL A 70 14.21 16.67 -9.52
CA VAL A 70 14.71 16.86 -10.89
C VAL A 70 13.55 17.21 -11.81
N ASN A 71 13.87 17.70 -13.01
CA ASN A 71 12.88 18.01 -14.04
C ASN A 71 13.46 17.60 -15.39
N ASP A 72 13.55 16.29 -15.60
CA ASP A 72 14.14 15.70 -16.80
C ASP A 72 13.51 14.34 -17.12
N VAL A 73 12.69 14.33 -18.16
CA VAL A 73 12.03 13.12 -18.68
C VAL A 73 13.01 12.04 -19.13
N ASN A 74 14.29 12.37 -19.34
CA ASN A 74 15.30 11.42 -19.81
C ASN A 74 15.99 10.63 -18.68
N GLN A 75 15.73 10.95 -17.41
CA GLN A 75 16.32 10.22 -16.28
C GLN A 75 15.64 8.88 -15.97
N GLY A 76 14.46 8.62 -16.54
CA GLY A 76 13.87 7.28 -16.57
C GLY A 76 13.19 6.81 -15.28
N PHE A 77 13.01 7.69 -14.29
CA PHE A 77 12.26 7.41 -13.05
C PHE A 77 11.26 8.52 -12.74
N LEU A 78 10.14 8.18 -12.09
CA LEU A 78 9.11 9.12 -11.66
C LEU A 78 9.48 9.79 -10.33
N ALA A 79 9.78 8.96 -9.35
CA ALA A 79 10.30 9.36 -8.06
C ALA A 79 11.18 8.23 -7.51
N SER A 80 11.86 8.49 -6.41
CA SER A 80 12.58 7.50 -5.63
C SER A 80 12.57 7.91 -4.17
N ALA A 81 12.66 6.95 -3.26
CA ALA A 81 13.03 7.23 -1.88
C ALA A 81 14.05 6.22 -1.35
N TYR A 82 14.76 6.64 -0.33
CA TYR A 82 15.77 5.84 0.34
C TYR A 82 15.75 6.09 1.84
N THR A 83 16.33 5.16 2.58
CA THR A 83 16.70 5.33 3.98
C THR A 83 18.22 5.46 4.08
N GLU A 84 18.70 6.27 5.02
CA GLU A 84 20.09 6.20 5.44
C GLU A 84 20.34 4.91 6.22
N TYR A 85 21.62 4.53 6.36
CA TYR A 85 22.05 3.39 7.17
C TYR A 85 23.14 3.79 8.15
N ALA A 86 22.93 3.46 9.42
CA ALA A 86 24.04 3.43 10.38
C ALA A 86 24.94 2.24 10.05
N SER A 87 26.27 2.43 10.09
CA SER A 87 27.19 1.33 9.80
C SER A 87 27.10 0.23 10.87
N PRO A 88 26.87 -1.04 10.49
CA PRO A 88 26.97 -2.15 11.43
C PRO A 88 28.41 -2.29 11.94
N ALA A 89 28.58 -2.94 13.09
CA ALA A 89 29.92 -3.29 13.55
C ALA A 89 30.56 -4.28 12.54
N LEU A 90 31.87 -4.18 12.29
CA LEU A 90 32.60 -5.07 11.37
C LEU A 90 32.57 -6.57 11.74
N THR A 91 31.98 -6.92 12.88
CA THR A 91 31.81 -8.30 13.36
C THR A 91 30.34 -8.69 13.46
N PHE A 92 29.43 -7.84 12.98
CA PHE A 92 28.01 -8.11 12.94
C PHE A 92 27.67 -8.76 11.61
N PHE A 93 26.88 -9.84 11.67
CA PHE A 93 26.26 -10.50 10.54
C PHE A 93 24.80 -10.75 10.93
N GLY A 94 23.89 -10.61 9.97
CA GLY A 94 22.45 -10.72 10.18
C GLY A 94 21.67 -9.56 9.61
N TYR A 95 20.44 -9.40 10.08
CA TYR A 95 19.51 -8.42 9.54
C TYR A 95 19.71 -7.04 10.18
N TRP A 96 19.68 -6.00 9.35
CA TRP A 96 19.95 -4.64 9.73
C TRP A 96 18.87 -3.70 9.20
N GLU A 97 18.49 -2.75 10.02
CA GLU A 97 17.40 -1.82 9.74
C GLU A 97 17.96 -0.52 9.15
N GLY A 98 17.24 0.04 8.18
CA GLY A 98 17.46 1.43 7.76
C GLY A 98 17.11 2.40 8.89
N VAL A 99 17.72 3.58 8.88
CA VAL A 99 17.52 4.63 9.89
C VAL A 99 16.05 5.05 10.02
N VAL A 100 15.29 5.16 8.92
CA VAL A 100 13.85 5.49 8.99
C VAL A 100 13.09 4.42 9.77
N MET A 101 13.39 3.14 9.53
CA MET A 101 12.77 2.02 10.22
C MET A 101 13.16 1.96 11.70
N ASP A 102 14.46 2.04 12.02
CA ASP A 102 14.94 2.09 13.41
C ASP A 102 14.31 3.27 14.16
N ARG A 103 14.25 4.46 13.54
CA ARG A 103 13.58 5.64 14.11
C ARG A 103 12.14 5.34 14.48
N ILE A 104 11.36 4.73 13.59
CA ILE A 104 9.94 4.44 13.84
C ILE A 104 9.80 3.40 14.95
N LEU A 105 10.60 2.32 14.91
CA LEU A 105 10.46 1.19 15.83
C LEU A 105 10.98 1.50 17.24
N THR A 106 12.09 2.25 17.34
CA THR A 106 12.82 2.43 18.60
C THR A 106 12.80 3.87 19.11
N GLY A 107 12.53 4.85 18.23
CA GLY A 107 12.66 6.28 18.51
C GLY A 107 14.11 6.77 18.54
N VAL A 108 15.09 5.95 18.13
CA VAL A 108 16.51 6.25 18.29
C VAL A 108 17.06 7.15 17.18
N ASP A 109 17.79 8.17 17.65
CA ASP A 109 18.90 8.95 17.11
C ASP A 109 19.97 8.35 16.16
N ALA A 110 19.70 7.42 15.26
CA ALA A 110 20.80 6.60 14.69
C ALA A 110 21.84 7.35 13.85
N ASN A 111 21.47 8.45 13.19
CA ASN A 111 22.33 9.23 12.29
C ASN A 111 22.52 10.70 12.72
N GLY A 112 21.96 11.09 13.87
CA GLY A 112 22.10 12.44 14.43
C GLY A 112 21.28 13.48 13.66
N GLY A 113 21.82 14.68 13.50
CA GLY A 113 21.12 15.78 12.83
C GLY A 113 21.02 15.67 11.30
N LEU A 114 21.32 14.50 10.71
CA LEU A 114 21.13 14.22 9.29
C LEU A 114 19.66 13.85 9.02
N ALA A 115 19.24 13.87 7.75
CA ALA A 115 17.94 13.34 7.38
C ALA A 115 17.94 11.81 7.56
N ASP A 116 16.86 11.24 8.11
CA ASP A 116 16.69 9.79 8.30
C ASP A 116 16.65 9.04 6.96
N GLY A 117 16.12 9.70 5.93
CA GLY A 117 16.08 9.23 4.55
C GLY A 117 15.81 10.38 3.60
N GLY A 118 15.51 10.07 2.34
CA GLY A 118 15.22 11.09 1.33
C GLY A 118 14.21 10.64 0.29
N VAL A 119 13.60 11.63 -0.35
CA VAL A 119 12.67 11.47 -1.48
C VAL A 119 13.12 12.40 -2.61
N GLU A 120 13.28 11.86 -3.81
CA GLU A 120 13.52 12.63 -5.02
C GLU A 120 12.33 12.50 -5.96
N VAL A 121 11.80 13.63 -6.45
CA VAL A 121 10.69 13.61 -7.43
C VAL A 121 11.09 14.23 -8.75
N ASN A 122 10.79 13.54 -9.85
CA ASN A 122 11.03 14.01 -11.20
C ASN A 122 9.81 14.72 -11.79
N PHE A 123 9.83 16.04 -11.82
CA PHE A 123 8.80 16.89 -12.43
C PHE A 123 8.92 17.01 -13.96
N GLY A 124 9.77 16.20 -14.60
CA GLY A 124 9.81 16.05 -16.06
C GLY A 124 8.59 15.34 -16.64
N TYR A 125 7.75 14.74 -15.78
CA TYR A 125 6.51 14.05 -16.13
C TYR A 125 5.26 14.86 -15.76
N THR A 126 4.13 14.52 -16.39
CA THR A 126 2.83 15.13 -16.08
C THR A 126 2.27 14.54 -14.79
N TRP A 127 2.27 15.33 -13.72
CA TRP A 127 1.72 14.96 -12.43
C TRP A 127 0.31 15.51 -12.22
N ASP A 128 -0.54 14.71 -11.58
CA ASP A 128 -1.77 15.19 -10.95
C ASP A 128 -1.59 15.17 -9.43
N LEU A 129 -1.85 16.32 -8.79
CA LEU A 129 -1.67 16.51 -7.36
C LEU A 129 -2.99 16.37 -6.59
N ASP A 130 -4.12 16.31 -7.30
CA ASP A 130 -5.46 16.30 -6.72
C ASP A 130 -5.96 14.86 -6.49
N ASP A 131 -7.19 14.73 -5.99
CA ASP A 131 -7.82 13.41 -5.73
C ASP A 131 -8.57 12.85 -6.94
N ASP A 132 -8.89 13.70 -7.93
CA ASP A 132 -9.51 13.31 -9.20
C ASP A 132 -8.45 13.26 -10.30
N VAL A 133 -7.66 12.17 -10.28
CA VAL A 133 -6.48 12.03 -11.14
C VAL A 133 -6.89 11.82 -12.61
N SER A 134 -6.40 12.71 -13.47
CA SER A 134 -6.60 12.61 -14.91
C SER A 134 -5.96 11.33 -15.50
N PRO A 135 -6.64 10.62 -16.43
CA PRO A 135 -6.07 9.43 -17.09
C PRO A 135 -4.75 9.66 -17.85
N GLY A 136 -4.39 10.93 -18.11
CA GLY A 136 -3.16 11.29 -18.81
C GLY A 136 -2.02 11.79 -17.91
N ALA A 137 -2.21 11.76 -16.58
CA ALA A 137 -1.25 12.24 -15.60
C ALA A 137 -0.95 11.15 -14.55
N TYR A 138 0.24 11.17 -13.98
CA TYR A 138 0.62 10.26 -12.89
C TYR A 138 -0.01 10.71 -11.57
N ASP A 139 -0.52 9.75 -10.80
CA ASP A 139 -1.04 9.99 -9.45
C ASP A 139 0.11 10.28 -8.47
N PHE A 140 0.37 11.56 -8.23
CA PHE A 140 1.49 11.99 -7.38
C PHE A 140 1.41 11.41 -5.97
N LYS A 141 0.22 11.43 -5.36
CA LYS A 141 0.07 10.98 -3.97
C LYS A 141 0.27 9.47 -3.85
N SER A 142 -0.23 8.69 -4.81
CA SER A 142 0.03 7.25 -4.84
C SER A 142 1.51 6.94 -5.00
N THR A 143 2.21 7.63 -5.90
CA THR A 143 3.65 7.44 -6.09
C THR A 143 4.43 7.81 -4.83
N ILE A 144 4.12 8.92 -4.15
CA ILE A 144 4.82 9.26 -2.89
C ILE A 144 4.62 8.21 -1.79
N ILE A 145 3.42 7.64 -1.67
CA ILE A 145 3.18 6.55 -0.69
C ILE A 145 4.03 5.32 -1.06
N HIS A 146 4.07 4.96 -2.34
CA HIS A 146 4.94 3.89 -2.84
C HIS A 146 6.41 4.14 -2.51
N GLU A 147 6.94 5.32 -2.82
CA GLU A 147 8.34 5.62 -2.53
C GLU A 147 8.63 5.58 -1.03
N LEU A 148 7.78 6.19 -0.21
CA LEU A 148 7.96 6.15 1.24
C LEU A 148 7.85 4.73 1.83
N LEU A 149 7.18 3.79 1.16
CA LEU A 149 7.20 2.37 1.54
C LEU A 149 8.60 1.75 1.38
N HIS A 150 9.36 2.15 0.36
CA HIS A 150 10.78 1.79 0.28
C HIS A 150 11.57 2.42 1.44
N ALA A 151 11.40 3.71 1.73
CA ALA A 151 12.12 4.35 2.84
C ALA A 151 11.88 3.67 4.20
N VAL A 152 10.68 3.10 4.44
CA VAL A 152 10.37 2.38 5.69
C VAL A 152 10.80 0.89 5.67
N GLY A 153 11.47 0.41 4.62
CA GLY A 153 12.08 -0.92 4.58
C GLY A 153 11.36 -1.96 3.70
N PHE A 154 10.41 -1.55 2.84
CA PHE A 154 9.89 -2.43 1.80
C PHE A 154 10.86 -2.45 0.61
N LEU A 155 12.01 -3.10 0.75
CA LEU A 155 12.96 -3.32 -0.34
C LEU A 155 13.92 -4.46 0.02
N SER A 156 14.48 -5.09 -1.00
CA SER A 156 15.62 -5.99 -0.83
C SER A 156 16.93 -5.25 -1.00
N GLY A 157 17.91 -5.55 -0.13
CA GLY A 157 19.28 -5.06 -0.22
C GLY A 157 20.21 -5.97 -1.03
N VAL A 158 19.72 -7.14 -1.46
CA VAL A 158 20.52 -8.11 -2.21
C VAL A 158 20.77 -7.61 -3.63
N MET A 159 22.03 -7.31 -3.94
CA MET A 159 22.42 -6.86 -5.28
C MET A 159 22.23 -7.97 -6.33
N PHE A 160 22.21 -7.60 -7.62
CA PHE A 160 22.21 -8.60 -8.69
C PHE A 160 23.29 -9.67 -8.49
N SER A 161 24.51 -9.29 -8.11
CA SER A 161 25.63 -10.22 -7.85
C SER A 161 25.38 -11.22 -6.72
N GLY A 162 24.39 -10.96 -5.85
CA GLY A 162 24.13 -11.69 -4.60
C GLY A 162 24.95 -11.16 -3.42
N GLU A 163 25.69 -10.07 -3.62
CA GLU A 163 26.45 -9.41 -2.56
C GLU A 163 25.52 -8.51 -1.73
N ASP A 164 25.92 -8.26 -0.49
CA ASP A 164 25.28 -7.25 0.35
C ASP A 164 25.79 -5.84 0.02
N TYR A 165 25.20 -4.84 0.67
CA TYR A 165 25.61 -3.45 0.53
C TYR A 165 26.99 -3.15 1.16
N TRP A 166 27.40 -3.94 2.16
CA TRP A 166 28.57 -3.66 3.00
C TRP A 166 29.88 -4.24 2.44
N GLY A 167 29.81 -5.00 1.36
CA GLY A 167 30.95 -5.51 0.61
C GLY A 167 31.56 -6.76 1.24
N ASP A 168 30.77 -7.53 1.98
CA ASP A 168 31.15 -8.86 2.43
C ASP A 168 31.27 -9.81 1.24
N ALA A 169 32.09 -10.85 1.39
CA ALA A 169 32.37 -11.75 0.28
C ALA A 169 31.16 -12.65 -0.02
N LEU A 170 30.79 -12.77 -1.29
CA LEU A 170 29.66 -13.59 -1.73
C LEU A 170 29.75 -15.04 -1.21
N GLY A 171 28.74 -15.44 -0.43
CA GLY A 171 28.61 -16.78 0.14
C GLY A 171 29.25 -16.95 1.53
N ASP A 172 29.88 -15.91 2.08
CA ASP A 172 30.21 -15.81 3.50
C ASP A 172 29.02 -15.18 4.27
N PRO A 173 29.01 -15.24 5.62
CA PRO A 173 28.05 -14.47 6.42
C PRO A 173 28.11 -12.98 6.08
N SER A 174 26.94 -12.35 5.93
CA SER A 174 26.82 -10.95 5.50
C SER A 174 25.78 -10.19 6.32
N VAL A 175 25.59 -8.91 5.99
CA VAL A 175 24.55 -8.06 6.59
C VAL A 175 23.46 -7.78 5.56
N TRP A 176 22.21 -8.12 5.90
CA TRP A 176 21.07 -8.05 5.00
C TRP A 176 20.03 -7.05 5.49
N ASP A 177 19.18 -6.53 4.61
CA ASP A 177 18.01 -5.78 5.05
C ASP A 177 17.03 -6.70 5.79
N VAL A 178 16.25 -6.19 6.74
CA VAL A 178 15.25 -7.00 7.46
C VAL A 178 14.23 -7.67 6.51
N PHE A 179 13.94 -7.02 5.38
CA PHE A 179 13.10 -7.60 4.33
C PHE A 179 13.69 -8.89 3.75
N ASP A 180 15.02 -8.99 3.67
CA ASP A 180 15.74 -10.09 3.03
C ASP A 180 15.62 -11.41 3.81
N ASP A 181 15.31 -11.35 5.12
CA ASP A 181 15.03 -12.53 5.97
C ASP A 181 13.96 -13.43 5.35
N TYR A 182 13.01 -12.82 4.64
CA TYR A 182 11.85 -13.49 4.10
C TYR A 182 11.98 -13.84 2.61
N LEU A 183 13.15 -13.64 2.01
CA LEU A 183 13.37 -13.99 0.61
C LEU A 183 13.41 -15.50 0.43
N CYS A 184 12.65 -15.99 -0.55
CA CYS A 184 12.57 -17.41 -0.86
C CYS A 184 12.26 -17.67 -2.34
N ASN A 185 12.31 -18.94 -2.74
CA ASN A 185 11.81 -19.40 -4.04
C ASN A 185 10.30 -19.75 -3.99
N SER A 186 9.73 -20.16 -5.12
CA SER A 186 8.31 -20.56 -5.22
C SER A 186 7.91 -21.77 -4.34
N ALA A 187 8.87 -22.54 -3.84
CA ALA A 187 8.65 -23.63 -2.91
C ALA A 187 8.75 -23.21 -1.43
N GLY A 188 8.99 -21.92 -1.16
CA GLY A 188 9.21 -21.39 0.18
C GLY A 188 10.57 -21.75 0.78
N THR A 189 11.55 -22.15 -0.04
CA THR A 189 12.92 -22.40 0.41
C THR A 189 13.62 -21.05 0.64
N PRO A 190 14.07 -20.72 1.86
CA PRO A 190 14.77 -19.47 2.15
C PRO A 190 16.01 -19.30 1.29
N LEU A 191 16.29 -18.06 0.89
CA LEU A 191 17.49 -17.69 0.15
C LEU A 191 18.69 -17.42 1.06
N ILE A 192 18.44 -16.98 2.30
CA ILE A 192 19.45 -16.70 3.31
C ILE A 192 19.22 -17.67 4.48
N ASP A 193 20.29 -18.26 5.00
CA ASP A 193 20.23 -19.10 6.21
C ASP A 193 20.07 -18.21 7.46
N ASP A 194 19.05 -18.48 8.28
CA ASP A 194 18.68 -17.67 9.45
C ASP A 194 19.67 -17.80 10.63
N VAL A 195 20.63 -18.73 10.54
CA VAL A 195 21.65 -18.97 11.56
C VAL A 195 23.02 -18.49 11.11
N THR A 196 23.42 -18.78 9.87
CA THR A 196 24.74 -18.41 9.34
C THR A 196 24.73 -17.06 8.63
N PHE A 197 23.57 -16.57 8.19
CA PHE A 197 23.41 -15.37 7.36
C PHE A 197 24.16 -15.44 6.03
N GLU A 198 24.38 -16.65 5.53
CA GLU A 198 24.96 -16.92 4.22
C GLU A 198 23.84 -17.00 3.16
N LEU A 199 24.03 -16.33 2.02
CA LEU A 199 23.14 -16.47 0.87
C LEU A 199 23.39 -17.80 0.14
N ASP A 200 22.34 -18.56 -0.18
CA ASP A 200 22.42 -19.67 -1.12
C ASP A 200 22.60 -19.13 -2.54
N VAL A 201 23.86 -18.91 -2.91
CA VAL A 201 24.27 -18.33 -4.19
C VAL A 201 23.72 -19.13 -5.39
N PRO A 202 23.79 -20.47 -5.45
CA PRO A 202 23.13 -21.24 -6.49
C PRO A 202 21.63 -20.98 -6.59
N LEU A 203 20.91 -20.93 -5.46
CA LEU A 203 19.48 -20.68 -5.44
C LEU A 203 19.18 -19.25 -5.91
N TRP A 204 19.85 -18.24 -5.37
CA TRP A 204 19.74 -16.83 -5.80
C TRP A 204 19.88 -16.68 -7.32
N ASN A 205 20.95 -17.24 -7.90
CA ASN A 205 21.19 -17.21 -9.34
C ASN A 205 20.07 -17.85 -10.16
N SER A 206 19.32 -18.79 -9.59
CA SER A 206 18.22 -19.49 -10.26
C SER A 206 16.88 -18.74 -10.21
N VAL A 207 16.71 -17.79 -9.29
CA VAL A 207 15.42 -17.09 -9.06
C VAL A 207 15.46 -15.59 -9.25
N ARG A 208 16.63 -14.93 -9.20
CA ARG A 208 16.75 -13.46 -9.27
C ARG A 208 16.21 -12.81 -10.56
N THR A 209 16.00 -13.59 -11.63
CA THR A 209 15.47 -13.11 -12.91
C THR A 209 14.64 -14.19 -13.60
N GLY A 210 13.74 -13.78 -14.49
CA GLY A 210 12.98 -14.66 -15.38
C GLY A 210 11.89 -15.47 -14.67
N GLY A 211 11.48 -15.01 -13.48
CA GLY A 211 10.42 -15.61 -12.68
C GLY A 211 9.09 -14.90 -12.88
N ALA A 212 8.01 -15.68 -12.90
CA ALA A 212 6.66 -15.14 -12.79
C ALA A 212 5.91 -15.96 -11.74
N SER A 213 5.45 -15.29 -10.69
CA SER A 213 4.67 -15.89 -9.63
C SER A 213 3.28 -16.28 -10.16
N PRO A 214 2.65 -17.34 -9.61
CA PRO A 214 3.12 -18.17 -8.50
C PRO A 214 4.08 -19.30 -8.92
N GLY A 215 4.50 -19.39 -10.20
CA GLY A 215 5.21 -20.57 -10.72
C GLY A 215 6.72 -20.58 -10.42
N SER A 216 7.38 -19.43 -10.53
CA SER A 216 8.83 -19.28 -10.38
C SER A 216 9.19 -17.85 -9.98
N GLY A 217 10.46 -17.60 -9.69
CA GLY A 217 10.97 -16.28 -9.32
C GLY A 217 11.26 -16.10 -7.85
N LEU A 218 11.38 -14.83 -7.47
CA LEU A 218 11.55 -14.39 -6.10
C LEU A 218 10.21 -14.29 -5.38
N PHE A 219 10.21 -14.64 -4.10
CA PHE A 219 9.03 -14.60 -3.25
C PHE A 219 9.40 -14.10 -1.85
N PHE A 220 8.40 -13.53 -1.17
CA PHE A 220 8.44 -13.15 0.24
C PHE A 220 7.62 -14.16 1.07
N ASN A 221 8.24 -14.83 2.05
CA ASN A 221 7.60 -15.86 2.89
C ASN A 221 7.29 -15.42 4.32
N GLY A 222 7.17 -14.11 4.56
CA GLY A 222 6.73 -13.60 5.85
C GLY A 222 5.38 -14.18 6.29
N PRO A 223 5.24 -14.67 7.53
CA PRO A 223 4.03 -15.34 7.99
C PRO A 223 2.74 -14.51 7.85
N MET A 224 2.80 -13.20 8.07
CA MET A 224 1.66 -12.30 8.00
C MET A 224 1.27 -12.02 6.55
N ALA A 225 2.25 -11.78 5.67
CA ALA A 225 2.06 -11.65 4.24
C ALA A 225 1.50 -12.93 3.62
N MET A 226 2.03 -14.10 4.01
CA MET A 226 1.50 -15.40 3.60
C MET A 226 0.06 -15.60 4.06
N ALA A 227 -0.28 -15.22 5.30
CA ALA A 227 -1.65 -15.32 5.79
C ALA A 227 -2.63 -14.49 4.94
N ALA A 228 -2.22 -13.28 4.54
CA ALA A 228 -3.00 -12.44 3.62
C ALA A 228 -3.07 -13.02 2.19
N ASN A 229 -2.04 -13.75 1.77
CA ASN A 229 -1.95 -14.37 0.44
C ASN A 229 -2.41 -15.85 0.43
N GLY A 230 -3.41 -16.20 1.24
CA GLY A 230 -4.01 -17.55 1.23
C GLY A 230 -3.08 -18.67 1.70
N GLY A 231 -2.08 -18.35 2.51
CA GLY A 231 -1.07 -19.27 3.04
C GLY A 231 0.08 -19.58 2.07
N GLN A 232 0.24 -18.81 0.99
CA GLN A 232 1.32 -18.99 0.01
C GLN A 232 2.32 -17.83 0.06
N PRO A 233 3.62 -18.07 -0.24
CA PRO A 233 4.59 -16.99 -0.43
C PRO A 233 4.10 -15.95 -1.45
N VAL A 234 4.40 -14.68 -1.20
CA VAL A 234 3.99 -13.54 -2.04
C VAL A 234 5.00 -13.37 -3.16
N GLY A 235 4.54 -13.27 -4.40
CA GLY A 235 5.43 -13.07 -5.55
C GLY A 235 6.09 -11.70 -5.55
N LEU A 236 7.41 -11.68 -5.77
CA LEU A 236 8.19 -10.46 -5.97
C LEU A 236 8.58 -10.31 -7.43
N TYR A 237 8.68 -9.07 -7.87
CA TYR A 237 9.09 -8.69 -9.21
C TYR A 237 10.51 -9.21 -9.50
N SER A 238 10.61 -10.18 -10.40
CA SER A 238 11.87 -10.83 -10.81
C SER A 238 11.93 -10.96 -12.34
N PRO A 239 11.91 -9.82 -13.06
CA PRO A 239 11.75 -9.75 -14.52
C PRO A 239 12.83 -10.53 -15.28
N GLY A 240 12.59 -10.72 -16.59
CA GLY A 240 13.54 -11.42 -17.46
C GLY A 240 14.94 -10.79 -17.57
N SER A 241 15.06 -9.50 -17.25
CA SER A 241 16.33 -8.79 -17.10
C SER A 241 16.30 -8.04 -15.78
N TRP A 242 17.37 -8.13 -14.99
CA TRP A 242 17.46 -7.43 -13.70
C TRP A 242 17.35 -5.92 -13.90
N GLU A 243 16.48 -5.30 -13.10
CA GLU A 243 16.25 -3.87 -13.05
C GLU A 243 16.70 -3.37 -11.69
N GLU A 244 17.86 -2.71 -11.67
CA GLU A 244 18.47 -2.19 -10.44
C GLU A 244 17.53 -1.20 -9.76
N GLY A 245 17.32 -1.38 -8.45
CA GLY A 245 16.35 -0.59 -7.67
C GLY A 245 14.91 -1.09 -7.77
N SER A 246 14.61 -2.07 -8.65
CA SER A 246 13.25 -2.61 -8.78
C SER A 246 13.14 -4.10 -8.51
N SER A 247 14.04 -4.91 -9.06
CA SER A 247 13.98 -6.37 -8.91
C SER A 247 14.16 -6.79 -7.45
N GLY A 248 13.25 -7.63 -6.94
CA GLY A 248 13.23 -8.06 -5.54
C GLY A 248 12.63 -7.07 -4.54
N SER A 249 12.39 -5.82 -4.95
CA SER A 249 11.86 -4.74 -4.07
C SER A 249 10.41 -4.36 -4.37
N HIS A 250 9.80 -5.00 -5.38
CA HIS A 250 8.40 -4.81 -5.76
C HIS A 250 7.63 -6.13 -5.71
N LEU A 251 6.31 -6.04 -5.61
CA LEU A 251 5.39 -7.11 -5.88
C LEU A 251 5.35 -7.44 -7.37
N ASP A 252 5.03 -8.69 -7.70
CA ASP A 252 5.08 -9.18 -9.08
C ASP A 252 3.95 -8.63 -9.97
N ASP A 253 4.32 -7.74 -10.90
CA ASP A 253 3.45 -7.14 -11.92
C ASP A 253 2.71 -8.15 -12.81
N ASP A 254 3.30 -9.33 -13.04
CA ASP A 254 2.72 -10.35 -13.91
C ASP A 254 1.70 -11.26 -13.18
N ASN A 255 1.47 -11.03 -11.89
CA ASN A 255 0.54 -11.81 -11.07
C ASN A 255 -0.80 -11.08 -10.89
N PRO A 256 -1.90 -11.54 -11.53
CA PRO A 256 -3.21 -10.89 -11.42
C PRO A 256 -3.80 -10.86 -10.01
N SER A 257 -3.31 -11.69 -9.08
CA SER A 257 -3.76 -11.65 -7.68
C SER A 257 -3.15 -10.48 -6.89
N LEU A 258 -2.10 -9.84 -7.42
CA LEU A 258 -1.43 -8.68 -6.84
C LEU A 258 -1.83 -7.37 -7.53
N GLU A 259 -2.71 -7.44 -8.54
CA GLU A 259 -3.20 -6.26 -9.27
C GLU A 259 -3.81 -5.23 -8.32
N GLY A 260 -3.42 -3.96 -8.51
CA GLY A 260 -3.89 -2.84 -7.68
C GLY A 260 -3.18 -2.68 -6.34
N SER A 261 -2.11 -3.44 -6.09
CA SER A 261 -1.18 -3.17 -4.99
C SER A 261 -0.40 -1.88 -5.25
N LEU A 262 -0.04 -1.16 -4.18
CA LEU A 262 0.81 0.03 -4.24
C LEU A 262 2.24 -0.32 -4.68
N MET A 263 2.79 -1.43 -4.20
CA MET A 263 4.18 -1.85 -4.40
C MET A 263 4.41 -2.66 -5.69
N LEU A 264 3.55 -2.50 -6.70
CA LEU A 264 3.85 -2.96 -8.06
C LEU A 264 4.95 -2.09 -8.68
N SER A 265 5.80 -2.66 -9.54
CA SER A 265 6.91 -1.92 -10.16
C SER A 265 6.44 -0.97 -11.26
N GLY A 266 5.41 -1.37 -12.02
CA GLY A 266 4.87 -0.60 -13.13
C GLY A 266 3.79 0.39 -12.72
N LEU A 267 4.04 1.69 -12.89
CA LEU A 267 3.01 2.73 -12.80
C LEU A 267 2.75 3.35 -14.18
N ALA A 268 1.51 3.26 -14.64
CA ALA A 268 1.00 3.99 -15.80
C ALA A 268 0.34 5.31 -15.33
N PRO A 269 0.04 6.25 -16.24
CA PRO A 269 -0.83 7.38 -15.89
C PRO A 269 -2.25 6.94 -15.52
N GLY A 270 -2.89 7.68 -14.62
CA GLY A 270 -4.23 7.40 -14.11
C GLY A 270 -4.27 7.32 -12.58
N LYS A 271 -5.48 7.16 -12.05
CA LYS A 271 -5.73 7.06 -10.61
C LYS A 271 -5.32 5.68 -10.08
N TYR A 272 -4.57 5.68 -8.97
CA TYR A 272 -4.21 4.46 -8.26
C TYR A 272 -4.81 4.44 -6.86
N ARG A 273 -4.83 3.25 -6.27
CA ARG A 273 -5.13 3.07 -4.84
C ARG A 273 -4.05 3.78 -4.03
N ARG A 274 -4.43 4.41 -2.91
CA ARG A 274 -3.49 5.09 -2.00
C ARG A 274 -3.44 4.43 -0.61
N SER A 275 -4.20 3.35 -0.39
CA SER A 275 -4.19 2.53 0.83
C SER A 275 -3.43 1.23 0.61
N LEU A 276 -2.72 0.73 1.61
CA LEU A 276 -2.08 -0.59 1.52
C LEU A 276 -3.11 -1.72 1.43
N THR A 277 -2.79 -2.71 0.61
CA THR A 277 -3.44 -4.03 0.59
C THR A 277 -3.15 -4.81 1.88
N ASP A 278 -3.91 -5.86 2.13
CA ASP A 278 -3.67 -6.73 3.28
C ASP A 278 -2.32 -7.46 3.15
N ILE A 279 -1.85 -7.72 1.93
CA ILE A 279 -0.53 -8.29 1.65
C ILE A 279 0.59 -7.32 2.03
N GLU A 280 0.53 -6.07 1.59
CA GLU A 280 1.56 -5.06 1.90
C GLU A 280 1.60 -4.75 3.40
N ARG A 281 0.44 -4.70 4.05
CA ARG A 281 0.34 -4.61 5.51
C ARG A 281 0.97 -5.83 6.17
N GLY A 282 0.75 -7.02 5.62
CA GLY A 282 1.40 -8.27 6.05
C GLY A 282 2.92 -8.15 6.02
N ILE A 283 3.47 -7.70 4.91
CA ILE A 283 4.92 -7.49 4.73
C ILE A 283 5.47 -6.51 5.76
N LEU A 284 4.81 -5.36 5.96
CA LEU A 284 5.24 -4.40 7.00
C LEU A 284 5.21 -5.01 8.41
N MET A 285 4.21 -5.86 8.71
CA MET A 285 4.16 -6.55 10.01
C MET A 285 5.28 -7.59 10.16
N ASP A 286 5.61 -8.32 9.09
CA ASP A 286 6.68 -9.32 9.09
C ASP A 286 8.06 -8.68 9.31
N ILE A 287 8.32 -7.51 8.72
CA ILE A 287 9.56 -6.77 8.98
C ILE A 287 9.57 -6.05 10.33
N GLY A 288 8.49 -6.12 11.13
CA GLY A 288 8.52 -5.73 12.55
C GLY A 288 7.60 -4.57 12.95
N TYR A 289 6.85 -3.97 12.02
CA TYR A 289 5.92 -2.90 12.37
C TYR A 289 4.66 -3.42 13.06
N SER A 290 4.20 -2.70 14.08
CA SER A 290 2.80 -2.77 14.52
C SER A 290 1.99 -1.75 13.73
N LEU A 291 0.84 -2.18 13.20
CA LEU A 291 0.00 -1.35 12.34
C LEU A 291 -1.34 -1.07 13.00
N ASN A 292 -1.85 0.15 12.80
CA ASN A 292 -3.22 0.50 13.16
C ASN A 292 -4.18 -0.41 12.39
N PRO A 293 -5.23 -0.96 13.03
CA PRO A 293 -6.17 -1.84 12.36
C PRO A 293 -6.93 -1.08 11.26
N LEU A 294 -7.30 -1.80 10.21
CA LEU A 294 -8.24 -1.27 9.23
C LEU A 294 -9.60 -1.06 9.90
N LEU A 295 -10.32 -0.02 9.47
CA LEU A 295 -11.69 0.19 9.92
C LEU A 295 -12.56 -0.97 9.44
N ASP A 296 -13.39 -1.52 10.33
CA ASP A 296 -14.38 -2.50 9.92
C ASP A 296 -15.41 -1.84 8.99
N PRO A 297 -15.77 -2.48 7.85
CA PRO A 297 -16.87 -2.02 7.03
C PRO A 297 -18.16 -1.95 7.85
N ALA A 298 -18.77 -0.77 7.93
CA ALA A 298 -20.01 -0.52 8.64
C ALA A 298 -21.00 0.31 7.80
N ILE A 299 -22.29 0.01 7.99
CA ILE A 299 -23.41 0.69 7.34
C ILE A 299 -24.43 1.11 8.39
N GLU A 300 -24.80 2.39 8.37
CA GLU A 300 -25.77 2.97 9.29
C GLU A 300 -26.87 3.70 8.53
N VAL A 301 -28.12 3.48 8.91
CA VAL A 301 -29.25 4.28 8.41
C VAL A 301 -29.31 5.58 9.19
N THR A 302 -29.02 6.71 8.55
CA THR A 302 -28.98 8.02 9.20
C THR A 302 -30.23 8.86 8.96
N ALA A 303 -30.97 8.60 7.87
CA ALA A 303 -32.26 9.23 7.61
C ALA A 303 -33.19 8.32 6.83
N VAL A 304 -34.49 8.44 7.09
CA VAL A 304 -35.55 7.78 6.32
C VAL A 304 -36.48 8.86 5.78
N ASN A 305 -36.60 8.95 4.46
CA ASN A 305 -37.58 9.78 3.77
C ASN A 305 -38.74 8.88 3.32
N PRO A 306 -39.87 8.87 4.03
CA PRO A 306 -40.95 7.93 3.76
C PRO A 306 -41.43 7.99 2.31
N GLY A 307 -41.45 6.82 1.65
CA GLY A 307 -41.92 6.68 0.27
C GLY A 307 -40.94 7.14 -0.81
N THR A 308 -39.72 7.57 -0.48
CA THR A 308 -38.76 8.07 -1.48
C THR A 308 -37.34 7.52 -1.33
N SER A 309 -36.73 7.61 -0.15
CA SER A 309 -35.32 7.21 0.02
C SER A 309 -34.93 6.94 1.46
N VAL A 310 -33.79 6.26 1.61
CA VAL A 310 -33.05 6.14 2.86
C VAL A 310 -31.66 6.74 2.64
N THR A 311 -31.13 7.44 3.64
CA THR A 311 -29.73 7.87 3.65
C THR A 311 -28.91 6.87 4.45
N LEU A 312 -27.89 6.32 3.82
CA LEU A 312 -26.96 5.37 4.40
C LEU A 312 -25.62 6.08 4.63
N GLN A 313 -25.11 6.00 5.85
CA GLN A 313 -23.73 6.33 6.16
C GLN A 313 -22.91 5.05 6.08
N LEU A 314 -21.91 5.07 5.23
CA LEU A 314 -20.97 3.98 5.04
C LEU A 314 -19.64 4.39 5.65
N SER A 315 -18.97 3.44 6.28
CA SER A 315 -17.57 3.58 6.70
C SER A 315 -16.84 2.26 6.50
N GLY A 316 -15.53 2.32 6.39
CA GLY A 316 -14.69 1.14 6.19
C GLY A 316 -13.27 1.54 5.79
N PRO A 317 -12.44 0.58 5.41
CA PRO A 317 -11.15 0.88 4.84
C PRO A 317 -11.31 1.68 3.55
N GLU A 318 -10.43 2.66 3.38
CA GLU A 318 -10.46 3.57 2.25
C GLU A 318 -9.95 2.93 0.95
N ASP A 319 -10.18 3.57 -0.19
CA ASP A 319 -9.80 3.11 -1.54
C ASP A 319 -10.22 1.65 -1.81
N ARG A 320 -11.43 1.33 -1.36
CA ARG A 320 -12.11 0.04 -1.55
C ARG A 320 -13.51 0.27 -2.09
N TRP A 321 -13.94 -0.66 -2.94
CA TRP A 321 -15.28 -0.69 -3.49
C TRP A 321 -16.16 -1.61 -2.66
N TYR A 322 -17.36 -1.13 -2.37
CA TYR A 322 -18.38 -1.86 -1.63
C TYR A 322 -19.67 -1.93 -2.43
N VAL A 323 -20.26 -3.11 -2.49
CA VAL A 323 -21.65 -3.31 -2.90
C VAL A 323 -22.52 -3.12 -1.66
N ILE A 324 -23.47 -2.20 -1.76
CA ILE A 324 -24.55 -2.08 -0.78
C ILE A 324 -25.59 -3.14 -1.13
N GLU A 325 -25.95 -3.98 -0.17
CA GLU A 325 -26.96 -5.02 -0.34
C GLU A 325 -28.16 -4.75 0.58
N VAL A 326 -29.36 -5.06 0.10
CA VAL A 326 -30.62 -4.91 0.86
C VAL A 326 -31.36 -6.24 0.96
N SER A 327 -32.05 -6.44 2.07
CA SER A 327 -32.87 -7.63 2.31
C SER A 327 -34.14 -7.27 3.09
N GLU A 328 -35.23 -8.01 2.85
CA GLU A 328 -36.46 -7.90 3.65
C GLU A 328 -36.51 -8.94 4.80
N ASP A 329 -35.69 -9.99 4.74
CA ASP A 329 -35.78 -11.17 5.62
C ASP A 329 -34.44 -11.64 6.22
N LEU A 330 -33.32 -11.02 5.85
CA LEU A 330 -31.93 -11.38 6.18
C LEU A 330 -31.39 -12.63 5.47
N ASP A 331 -32.20 -13.28 4.64
CA ASP A 331 -31.83 -14.51 3.93
C ASP A 331 -31.54 -14.22 2.46
N ASP A 332 -32.44 -13.49 1.79
CA ASP A 332 -32.32 -13.11 0.38
C ASP A 332 -31.82 -11.66 0.27
N TRP A 333 -30.68 -11.47 -0.41
CA TRP A 333 -29.98 -10.19 -0.53
C TRP A 333 -29.88 -9.76 -1.99
N ASP A 334 -30.31 -8.53 -2.26
CA ASP A 334 -30.21 -7.89 -3.57
C ASP A 334 -29.15 -6.78 -3.56
N ASP A 335 -28.35 -6.71 -4.62
CA ASP A 335 -27.40 -5.62 -4.86
C ASP A 335 -28.18 -4.32 -5.14
N LEU A 336 -27.88 -3.28 -4.38
CA LEU A 336 -28.60 -2.01 -4.39
C LEU A 336 -27.81 -0.89 -5.07
N ASP A 337 -26.53 -0.78 -4.74
CA ASP A 337 -25.61 0.21 -5.30
C ASP A 337 -24.16 -0.25 -5.13
N THR A 338 -23.21 0.37 -5.84
CA THR A 338 -21.78 0.17 -5.63
C THR A 338 -21.09 1.51 -5.41
N VAL A 339 -20.26 1.58 -4.38
CA VAL A 339 -19.64 2.82 -3.92
C VAL A 339 -18.18 2.61 -3.56
N GLU A 340 -17.36 3.60 -3.89
CA GLU A 340 -15.96 3.68 -3.49
C GLU A 340 -15.82 4.53 -2.23
N LEU A 341 -15.10 4.02 -1.22
CA LEU A 341 -14.82 4.78 0.02
C LEU A 341 -13.50 5.54 -0.08
N LEU A 342 -13.47 6.68 -0.75
CA LEU A 342 -12.21 7.46 -0.94
C LEU A 342 -11.60 8.06 0.33
N GLY A 343 -12.42 8.32 1.36
CA GLY A 343 -11.97 8.84 2.66
C GLY A 343 -12.39 7.97 3.83
N GLY A 344 -12.61 6.67 3.58
CA GLY A 344 -13.07 5.71 4.58
C GLY A 344 -14.50 5.93 5.07
N SER A 345 -15.23 6.93 4.55
CA SER A 345 -16.66 7.12 4.82
C SER A 345 -17.37 7.94 3.73
N VAL A 346 -18.67 7.68 3.53
CA VAL A 346 -19.52 8.41 2.58
C VAL A 346 -21.00 8.33 2.97
N SER A 347 -21.75 9.40 2.71
CA SER A 347 -23.22 9.41 2.84
C SER A 347 -23.87 9.21 1.48
N VAL A 348 -24.66 8.14 1.31
CA VAL A 348 -25.33 7.79 0.06
C VAL A 348 -26.86 7.86 0.23
N PRO A 349 -27.57 8.68 -0.56
CA PRO A 349 -29.01 8.62 -0.64
C PRO A 349 -29.43 7.48 -1.59
N VAL A 350 -30.09 6.45 -1.04
CA VAL A 350 -30.57 5.32 -1.83
C VAL A 350 -32.07 5.48 -2.13
N PRO A 351 -32.49 5.49 -3.41
CA PRO A 351 -33.88 5.59 -3.80
C PRO A 351 -34.61 4.26 -3.56
N ILE A 352 -35.11 4.06 -2.34
CA ILE A 352 -35.91 2.89 -1.98
C ILE A 352 -37.25 3.32 -1.37
N THR A 353 -38.33 2.68 -1.82
CA THR A 353 -39.66 2.90 -1.25
C THR A 353 -39.77 2.09 0.03
N VAL A 354 -39.54 2.73 1.18
CA VAL A 354 -39.76 2.08 2.48
C VAL A 354 -41.26 1.87 2.67
N SER A 355 -41.70 0.62 2.57
CA SER A 355 -43.07 0.20 2.88
C SER A 355 -43.19 -0.20 4.37
N ASP A 356 -44.28 -0.84 4.79
CA ASP A 356 -44.41 -1.39 6.16
C ASP A 356 -43.48 -2.60 6.42
N THR A 357 -42.71 -3.05 5.41
CA THR A 357 -41.69 -4.10 5.53
C THR A 357 -40.41 -3.59 6.19
N LYS A 358 -39.79 -4.44 7.01
CA LYS A 358 -38.45 -4.16 7.56
C LYS A 358 -37.43 -4.33 6.44
N LEU A 359 -36.54 -3.35 6.31
CA LEU A 359 -35.39 -3.44 5.41
C LEU A 359 -34.12 -3.59 6.25
N PHE A 360 -33.24 -4.47 5.80
CA PHE A 360 -31.92 -4.69 6.34
C PHE A 360 -30.90 -4.32 5.28
N PHE A 361 -29.80 -3.70 5.71
CA PHE A 361 -28.71 -3.30 4.83
C PHE A 361 -27.41 -3.93 5.30
N ARG A 362 -26.56 -4.34 4.36
CA ARG A 362 -25.17 -4.72 4.64
C ARG A 362 -24.28 -4.24 3.50
N MET A 363 -22.98 -4.39 3.69
CA MET A 363 -21.97 -4.06 2.70
C MET A 363 -21.04 -5.25 2.47
N ARG A 364 -20.63 -5.42 1.21
CA ARG A 364 -19.68 -6.46 0.78
C ARG A 364 -18.61 -5.82 -0.09
N GLU A 365 -17.34 -6.07 0.24
CA GLU A 365 -16.21 -5.58 -0.57
C GLU A 365 -16.21 -6.24 -1.97
N THR A 366 -15.75 -5.50 -2.97
CA THR A 366 -15.61 -5.94 -4.37
C THR A 366 -14.34 -5.35 -5.00
N SER A 367 -13.80 -5.98 -6.04
CA SER A 367 -12.54 -5.61 -6.70
C SER A 367 -12.64 -4.38 -7.64
N GLY A 368 -13.68 -3.56 -7.52
CA GLY A 368 -13.98 -2.45 -8.44
C GLY A 368 -15.47 -2.30 -8.72
N PRO A 369 -15.88 -1.27 -9.48
CA PRO A 369 -17.26 -1.16 -9.92
C PRO A 369 -17.61 -2.42 -10.73
N PRO A 370 -18.75 -3.10 -10.46
CA PRO A 370 -19.15 -4.22 -11.29
C PRO A 370 -19.13 -3.77 -12.75
N ALA A 371 -18.54 -4.59 -13.63
CA ALA A 371 -18.53 -4.32 -15.05
C ALA A 371 -19.94 -3.88 -15.45
N PRO A 372 -20.11 -2.78 -16.23
CA PRO A 372 -21.42 -2.42 -16.74
C PRO A 372 -21.98 -3.68 -17.35
N ALA A 373 -23.24 -4.01 -17.05
CA ALA A 373 -23.95 -5.08 -17.72
C ALA A 373 -24.06 -4.75 -19.21
N PHE A 374 -22.96 -4.88 -19.95
CA PHE A 374 -22.95 -4.96 -21.38
C PHE A 374 -23.66 -6.26 -21.68
N LEU A 375 -24.80 -6.10 -22.34
CA LEU A 375 -25.51 -7.13 -23.07
C LEU A 375 -24.57 -8.30 -23.38
N ARG A 376 -24.92 -9.50 -22.90
CA ARG A 376 -24.62 -10.71 -23.64
C ARG A 376 -25.20 -10.52 -25.04
N MET A 377 -24.40 -10.02 -25.98
CA MET A 377 -24.72 -10.15 -27.39
C MET A 377 -24.68 -11.65 -27.68
N GLY A 378 -25.88 -12.25 -27.73
CA GLY A 378 -26.08 -13.55 -28.32
C GLY A 378 -25.55 -13.58 -29.76
N PRO A 379 -25.34 -14.77 -30.33
CA PRO A 379 -24.66 -14.92 -31.61
C PRO A 379 -25.35 -14.11 -32.72
N VAL A 380 -24.57 -13.27 -33.40
CA VAL A 380 -24.99 -12.51 -34.58
C VAL A 380 -25.39 -13.49 -35.69
N GLN A 381 -26.69 -13.62 -35.96
CA GLN A 381 -27.15 -14.24 -37.20
C GLN A 381 -27.07 -13.22 -38.34
N ARG A 382 -26.26 -13.56 -39.34
CA ARG A 382 -26.13 -12.83 -40.60
C ARG A 382 -27.39 -13.07 -41.45
N VAL A 383 -28.23 -12.05 -41.63
CA VAL A 383 -29.29 -12.09 -42.64
C VAL A 383 -28.76 -11.43 -43.92
N LYS A 384 -28.56 -12.25 -44.96
CA LYS A 384 -28.35 -11.77 -46.34
C LYS A 384 -29.63 -11.13 -46.86
N ARG A 385 -29.48 -9.97 -47.51
CA ARG A 385 -29.96 -9.80 -48.87
C ARG A 385 -28.82 -9.33 -49.74
#